data_AF-A0A4P7H1I7-F1
#
_entry.id   AF-A0A4P7H1I7-F1
#
_cell.length_a   1.000
_cell.length_b   1.000
_cell.length_c   1.000
_cell.angle_alpha   90.00
_cell.angle_beta   90.00
_cell.angle_gamma   90.00
#
_symmetry.space_group_name_H-M   'P 1'
#
loop_
_entity.id
_entity.type
_entity.pdbx_description
1 polymer ?
#
loop_
_entity_poly.entity_id
_entity_poly.type
_entity_poly.pdbx_seq_one_letter_code
_entity_poly.pdbx_strand_id
1 'polypeptide(L)'
;MPLLTIRLPREATLTAALRELKLTVDDVDIAFGLVPVDPEAGLYALRVTDAAAARVNTYGPDVQIFADPRIEPGNGSGAEPSA
;
A
#
# COMPACT_ATOMS: atom_id res chain seq x y z
N MET A 1 4.11 3.68 -8.95
CA MET A 1 3.18 2.61 -8.54
C MET A 1 3.22 2.52 -7.02
N PRO A 2 2.21 3.05 -6.32
CA PRO A 2 2.15 3.04 -4.85
C PRO A 2 2.02 1.61 -4.29
N LEU A 3 2.48 1.44 -3.05
CA LEU A 3 2.26 0.23 -2.28
C LEU A 3 1.01 0.39 -1.42
N LEU A 4 0.12 -0.59 -1.47
CA LEU A 4 -1.10 -0.60 -0.69
C LEU A 4 -0.97 -1.65 0.40
N THR A 5 -1.27 -1.28 1.64
CA THR A 5 -1.34 -2.22 2.76
C THR A 5 -2.79 -2.41 3.15
N ILE A 6 -3.26 -3.64 3.09
CA ILE A 6 -4.65 -4.02 3.32
C ILE A 6 -4.72 -5.09 4.38
N ARG A 7 -5.77 -4.99 5.19
CA ARG A 7 -6.18 -6.06 6.09
C ARG A 7 -7.15 -6.96 5.36
N LEU A 8 -6.80 -8.23 5.30
CA LEU A 8 -7.59 -9.30 4.71
C LEU A 8 -7.68 -10.45 5.72
N PRO A 9 -8.69 -11.33 5.59
CA PRO A 9 -8.73 -12.56 6.36
C PRO A 9 -7.46 -13.40 6.19
N ARG A 10 -7.19 -14.26 7.18
CA ARG A 10 -6.06 -15.19 7.16
C ARG A 10 -6.14 -16.06 5.90
N GLU A 11 -4.99 -16.27 5.25
CA GLU A 11 -4.87 -17.00 3.99
C GLU A 11 -5.59 -16.35 2.78
N ALA A 12 -5.80 -15.03 2.84
CA ALA A 12 -6.34 -14.31 1.69
C ALA A 12 -5.40 -14.39 0.48
N THR A 13 -6.01 -14.62 -0.68
CA THR A 13 -5.32 -14.70 -1.97
C THR A 13 -5.40 -13.37 -2.70
N LEU A 14 -4.54 -13.18 -3.71
CA LEU A 14 -4.58 -12.02 -4.60
C LEU A 14 -6.01 -11.79 -5.16
N THR A 15 -6.69 -12.87 -5.55
CA THR A 15 -8.07 -12.80 -6.05
C THR A 15 -9.06 -12.31 -5.00
N ALA A 16 -8.89 -12.68 -3.72
CA ALA A 16 -9.72 -12.19 -2.63
C ALA A 16 -9.49 -10.69 -2.40
N ALA A 17 -8.22 -10.26 -2.39
CA ALA A 17 -7.83 -8.85 -2.29
C ALA A 17 -8.45 -8.00 -3.41
N LEU A 18 -8.33 -8.47 -4.67
CA LEU A 18 -8.91 -7.81 -5.84
C LEU A 18 -10.43 -7.66 -5.72
N ARG A 19 -11.12 -8.71 -5.26
CA ARG A 19 -12.57 -8.70 -5.06
C ARG A 19 -13.01 -7.69 -4.01
N GLU A 20 -12.30 -7.64 -2.89
CA GLU A 20 -12.63 -6.76 -1.77
C GLU A 20 -12.41 -5.28 -2.15
N LEU A 21 -11.29 -5.00 -2.83
CA LEU A 21 -10.95 -3.67 -3.32
C LEU A 21 -11.64 -3.28 -4.63
N LYS A 22 -12.41 -4.21 -5.22
CA LYS A 22 -13.02 -4.08 -6.55
C LYS A 22 -12.01 -3.69 -7.64
N LEU A 23 -10.80 -4.21 -7.53
CA LEU A 23 -9.72 -4.02 -8.48
C LEU A 23 -9.67 -5.17 -9.49
N THR A 24 -9.06 -4.91 -10.63
CA THR A 24 -8.79 -5.93 -11.65
C THR A 24 -7.31 -6.28 -11.69
N VAL A 25 -6.96 -7.34 -12.44
CA VAL A 25 -5.56 -7.74 -12.65
C VAL A 25 -4.73 -6.69 -13.40
N ASP A 26 -5.38 -5.77 -14.11
CA ASP A 26 -4.73 -4.65 -14.80
C ASP A 26 -4.40 -3.49 -13.84
N ASP A 27 -5.17 -3.36 -12.77
CA ASP A 27 -4.99 -2.35 -11.73
C ASP A 27 -3.86 -2.71 -10.75
N VAL A 28 -3.35 -3.95 -10.80
CA VAL A 28 -2.35 -4.48 -9.86
C VAL A 28 -1.11 -4.96 -10.59
N ASP A 29 0.02 -4.85 -9.89
CA ASP A 29 1.28 -5.38 -10.40
C ASP A 29 1.33 -6.90 -10.14
N ILE A 30 0.95 -7.69 -11.15
CA ILE A 30 0.98 -9.16 -11.09
C ILE A 30 2.40 -9.72 -10.95
N ALA A 31 3.43 -8.96 -11.31
CA ALA A 31 4.82 -9.39 -11.14
C ALA A 31 5.28 -9.24 -9.68
N PHE A 32 4.76 -8.25 -8.97
CA PHE A 32 4.93 -8.09 -7.52
C PHE A 32 4.00 -9.03 -6.72
N GLY A 33 2.76 -9.19 -7.17
CA GLY A 33 1.76 -10.06 -6.53
C GLY A 33 1.27 -9.57 -5.17
N LEU A 34 0.60 -10.46 -4.43
CA LEU A 34 0.17 -10.20 -3.05
C LEU A 34 1.26 -10.71 -2.10
N VAL A 35 1.78 -9.82 -1.27
CA VAL A 35 2.84 -10.15 -0.30
C VAL A 35 2.25 -10.18 1.10
N PRO A 36 2.31 -11.31 1.83
CA PRO A 36 1.93 -11.33 3.23
C PRO A 36 2.99 -10.59 4.06
N VAL A 37 2.60 -9.47 4.65
CA VAL A 37 3.49 -8.68 5.54
C VAL A 37 3.40 -9.21 6.96
N ASP A 38 2.18 -9.40 7.45
CA ASP A 38 1.90 -10.00 8.74
C ASP A 38 0.62 -10.87 8.64
N PRO A 39 0.75 -12.14 8.25
CA PRO A 39 -0.42 -13.00 8.05
C PRO A 39 -1.18 -13.31 9.34
N GLU A 40 -0.55 -13.18 10.52
CA GLU A 40 -1.19 -13.42 11.82
C GLU A 40 -2.21 -12.32 12.16
N ALA A 41 -1.89 -11.07 11.84
CA ALA A 41 -2.76 -9.89 11.91
C ALA A 41 -3.57 -9.65 10.62
N GLY A 42 -3.46 -10.53 9.62
CA GLY A 42 -4.18 -10.43 8.36
C GLY A 42 -3.69 -9.29 7.46
N LEU A 43 -2.42 -8.92 7.55
CA LEU A 43 -1.81 -7.76 6.91
C LEU A 43 -1.06 -8.18 5.64
N TYR A 44 -1.48 -7.61 4.51
CA TYR A 44 -0.90 -7.91 3.20
C TYR A 44 -0.56 -6.63 2.45
N ALA A 45 0.53 -6.67 1.69
CA ALA A 45 0.96 -5.62 0.80
C ALA A 45 0.70 -5.99 -0.67
N LEU A 46 0.22 -5.02 -1.43
CA LEU A 46 -0.12 -5.15 -2.84
C LEU A 46 0.34 -3.91 -3.59
N ARG A 47 1.04 -4.08 -4.71
CA ARG A 47 1.33 -2.96 -5.60
C ARG A 47 0.17 -2.73 -6.55
N VAL A 48 -0.28 -1.49 -6.60
CA VAL A 48 -1.40 -1.07 -7.44
C VAL A 48 -1.00 0.12 -8.30
N THR A 49 -1.75 0.36 -9.36
CA THR A 49 -1.61 1.58 -10.16
C THR A 49 -2.06 2.81 -9.37
N ASP A 50 -1.61 3.99 -9.78
CA ASP A 50 -2.00 5.25 -9.13
C ASP A 50 -3.53 5.48 -9.19
N ALA A 51 -4.13 5.17 -10.35
CA ALA A 51 -5.57 5.23 -10.54
C ALA A 51 -6.34 4.27 -9.61
N ALA A 52 -5.81 3.08 -9.37
CA ALA A 52 -6.37 2.11 -8.46
C ALA A 52 -6.26 2.59 -7.00
N ALA A 53 -5.10 3.08 -6.58
CA ALA A 53 -4.92 3.65 -5.25
C ALA A 53 -5.89 4.81 -4.96
N ALA A 54 -6.10 5.71 -5.94
CA ALA A 54 -7.04 6.81 -5.81
C ALA A 54 -8.49 6.33 -5.59
N ARG A 55 -8.90 5.23 -6.24
CA ARG A 55 -10.23 4.61 -6.04
C ARG A 55 -10.34 3.95 -4.68
N VAL A 56 -9.31 3.22 -4.26
CA VAL A 56 -9.28 2.45 -3.01
C VAL A 56 -9.37 3.36 -1.77
N ASN A 57 -8.85 4.58 -1.83
CA ASN A 57 -8.93 5.58 -0.76
C ASN A 57 -10.39 5.91 -0.32
N THR A 58 -11.38 5.52 -1.13
CA THR A 58 -12.80 5.74 -0.87
C THR A 58 -13.48 4.56 -0.14
N TYR A 59 -12.82 3.38 -0.05
CA TYR A 59 -13.47 2.13 0.41
C TYR A 59 -13.45 1.88 1.92
N GLY A 60 -12.75 2.69 2.72
CA GLY A 60 -12.90 2.71 4.18
C GLY A 60 -11.59 2.76 4.98
N PRO A 61 -11.69 2.90 6.31
CA PRO A 61 -10.56 3.17 7.22
C PRO A 61 -9.60 1.98 7.44
N ASP A 62 -9.95 0.78 6.96
CA ASP A 62 -9.15 -0.43 7.17
C ASP A 62 -8.13 -0.68 6.04
N VAL A 63 -8.12 0.18 5.01
CA VAL A 63 -7.12 0.19 3.94
C VAL A 63 -6.13 1.33 4.17
N GLN A 64 -4.88 0.99 4.46
CA GLN A 64 -3.81 1.98 4.59
C GLN A 64 -2.97 2.03 3.32
N ILE A 65 -3.08 3.14 2.60
CA ILE A 65 -2.30 3.37 1.40
C ILE A 65 -0.91 3.88 1.81
N PHE A 66 0.11 3.05 1.61
CA PHE A 66 1.51 3.46 1.76
C PHE A 66 2.04 3.85 0.38
N ALA A 67 1.67 5.05 -0.08
CA ALA A 67 2.41 5.66 -1.17
C ALA A 67 3.88 5.73 -0.72
N ASP A 68 4.79 5.25 -1.57
CA ASP A 68 6.22 5.40 -1.34
C ASP A 68 6.45 6.88 -0.99
N PRO A 69 6.92 7.21 0.24
CA PRO A 69 7.09 8.58 0.62
C PRO A 69 8.00 9.19 -0.43
N ARG A 70 7.57 10.27 -1.09
CA ARG A 70 8.52 11.09 -1.80
C ARG A 70 9.52 11.51 -0.74
N ILE A 71 10.70 10.88 -0.73
CA ILE A 71 11.81 11.32 0.09
C ILE A 71 12.07 12.73 -0.41
N GLU A 72 11.51 13.72 0.27
CA GLU A 72 11.96 15.09 0.10
C GLU A 72 13.44 15.06 0.48
N PRO A 73 14.34 15.65 -0.34
CA PRO A 73 15.74 15.73 0.03
C PRO A 73 15.78 16.38 1.40
N GLY A 74 16.22 15.61 2.41
CA GLY A 74 16.28 16.08 3.78
C GLY A 74 17.06 17.37 3.78
N ASN A 75 16.37 18.49 4.04
CA ASN A 75 17.04 19.73 4.34
C ASN A 75 17.67 19.50 5.71
N GLY A 76 18.89 19.01 5.70
CA GLY A 76 19.78 18.94 6.85
C GLY A 76 20.04 20.36 7.32
N SER A 77 19.06 20.94 8.01
CA SER A 77 19.29 22.11 8.83
C SER A 77 19.88 21.58 10.13
N GLY A 78 21.18 21.31 10.08
CA GLY A 78 22.02 21.32 11.27
C GLY A 78 21.88 22.71 11.89
N ALA A 79 20.93 22.84 12.82
CA ALA A 79 20.97 23.91 13.80
C ALA A 79 22.07 23.53 14.80
N GLU A 80 23.31 23.79 14.45
CA GLU A 80 24.36 24.01 15.43
C GLU A 80 24.25 25.48 15.86
N PRO A 81 23.64 25.81 17.02
CA PRO A 81 23.77 27.15 17.57
C PRO A 81 25.23 27.34 18.00
N SER A 82 25.97 28.08 17.17
CA SER A 82 27.21 28.74 17.54
C SER A 82 26.85 30.05 18.26
N ALA A 83 27.07 30.12 19.57
CA ALA A 83 27.44 31.33 20.35
C ALA A 83 27.37 31.05 21.85
#